data_AF-A0A9C7GB86-F1
#
_entry.id   AF-A0A9C7GB86-F1
#
_cell.length_a   1.000
_cell.length_b   1.000
_cell.length_c   1.000
_cell.angle_alpha   90.00
_cell.angle_beta   90.00
_cell.angle_gamma   90.00
#
_symmetry.space_group_name_H-M   'P 1'
#
loop_
_entity.id
_entity.type
_entity.pdbx_description
1 polymer ?
#
loop_
_entity_poly.entity_id
_entity_poly.type
_entity_poly.pdbx_seq_one_letter_code
_entity_poly.pdbx_strand_id
1 'polypeptide(L)'
;MEMIHVILWLIYPYTIMVIVVMGLVWQYDIAKVLEDSDVNLKTSLFLRKTITSVMSLSFITGLAVIFSSNIPNDPEHLFIWFMSLLQFNPDMNVIMNISILSQVHLFLVLTLVLLLSFTKYISFLFNPHRYIKFQLVKKINKL
;
A
#
# COMPACT_ATOMS: atom_id res chain seq x y z
N MET A 1 8.57 -23.18 11.85
CA MET A 1 9.24 -21.87 11.70
C MET A 1 9.46 -21.53 10.23
N GLU A 2 9.87 -22.45 9.36
CA GLU A 2 10.02 -22.21 7.90
C GLU A 2 8.73 -21.76 7.17
N MET A 3 7.61 -22.46 7.38
CA MET A 3 6.40 -22.22 6.56
C MET A 3 5.80 -20.82 6.72
N ILE A 4 5.89 -20.20 7.90
CA ILE A 4 5.32 -18.87 8.11
C ILE A 4 6.13 -17.80 7.38
N HIS A 5 7.46 -17.94 7.32
CA HIS A 5 8.31 -17.03 6.55
C HIS A 5 8.01 -17.15 5.06
N VAL A 6 7.82 -18.37 4.54
CA VAL A 6 7.39 -18.59 3.15
C VAL A 6 6.05 -17.92 2.88
N ILE A 7 5.05 -18.13 3.74
CA ILE A 7 3.73 -17.50 3.54
C ILE A 7 3.84 -15.97 3.56
N LEU A 8 4.59 -15.41 4.50
CA LEU A 8 4.66 -13.96 4.73
C LEU A 8 5.54 -13.21 3.72
N TRP A 9 6.64 -13.82 3.26
CA TRP A 9 7.64 -13.14 2.43
C TRP A 9 7.74 -13.65 1.00
N LEU A 10 7.22 -14.85 0.70
CA LEU A 10 7.07 -15.35 -0.67
C LEU A 10 5.63 -15.13 -1.15
N ILE A 11 4.64 -15.72 -0.49
CA ILE A 11 3.26 -15.77 -1.02
C ILE A 11 2.57 -14.42 -0.88
N TYR A 12 2.64 -13.81 0.30
CA TYR A 12 1.88 -12.60 0.63
C TYR A 12 2.19 -11.42 -0.31
N PRO A 13 3.46 -11.06 -0.63
CA PRO A 13 3.75 -9.97 -1.56
C PRO A 13 3.16 -10.19 -2.97
N TYR A 14 3.22 -11.42 -3.49
CA TYR A 14 2.63 -11.75 -4.80
C TYR A 14 1.11 -11.67 -4.77
N THR A 15 0.45 -12.14 -3.71
CA THR A 15 -1.01 -12.03 -3.59
C THR A 15 -1.46 -10.57 -3.57
N ILE A 16 -0.74 -9.70 -2.85
CA ILE A 16 -1.01 -8.27 -2.84
C ILE A 16 -0.82 -7.68 -4.23
N MET A 17 0.27 -8.00 -4.91
CA MET A 17 0.53 -7.50 -6.27
C MET A 17 -0.62 -7.85 -7.22
N VAL A 18 -1.09 -9.10 -7.20
CA VAL A 18 -2.24 -9.54 -8.01
C VAL A 18 -3.51 -8.78 -7.66
N ILE A 19 -3.81 -8.63 -6.36
CA ILE A 19 -5.02 -7.92 -5.91
C ILE A 19 -4.95 -6.44 -6.27
N VAL A 20 -3.78 -5.80 -6.14
CA VAL A 20 -3.57 -4.40 -6.50
C VAL A 20 -3.78 -4.20 -7.99
N VAL A 21 -3.16 -5.03 -8.83
CA VAL A 21 -3.33 -4.98 -10.28
C VAL A 21 -4.80 -5.20 -10.64
N MET A 22 -5.46 -6.19 -10.05
CA MET A 22 -6.87 -6.45 -10.31
C MET A 22 -7.77 -5.30 -9.86
N GLY A 23 -7.50 -4.71 -8.69
CA GLY A 23 -8.20 -3.53 -8.18
C GLY A 23 -7.97 -2.29 -9.05
N LEU A 24 -6.80 -2.16 -9.67
CA LEU A 24 -6.49 -1.09 -10.62
C LEU A 24 -7.14 -1.28 -11.99
N VAL A 25 -7.14 -2.52 -12.52
CA VAL A 25 -7.72 -2.85 -13.83
C VAL A 25 -9.23 -2.80 -13.76
N TRP A 26 -9.80 -3.48 -12.77
CA TRP A 26 -11.24 -3.57 -12.66
C TRP A 26 -11.84 -2.33 -12.06
N GLN A 27 -11.02 -1.49 -11.38
CA GLN A 27 -11.35 -0.27 -10.64
C GLN A 27 -12.85 0.01 -10.70
N TYR A 28 -13.61 -0.84 -9.99
CA TYR A 28 -15.06 -0.84 -10.10
C TYR A 28 -15.42 0.60 -9.79
N ASP A 29 -16.35 1.19 -10.55
CA ASP A 29 -16.85 2.52 -10.24
C ASP A 29 -17.71 2.41 -8.96
N ILE A 30 -17.10 1.93 -7.88
CA ILE A 30 -17.55 1.90 -6.50
C ILE A 30 -17.93 3.33 -6.12
N ALA A 31 -17.33 4.37 -6.72
CA ALA A 31 -17.80 5.73 -6.55
C ALA A 31 -19.25 5.89 -7.06
N LYS A 32 -19.59 5.41 -8.26
CA LYS A 32 -20.98 5.38 -8.76
C LYS A 32 -21.89 4.44 -7.95
N VAL A 33 -21.42 3.24 -7.60
CA VAL A 33 -22.22 2.25 -6.86
C VAL A 33 -22.49 2.68 -5.41
N LEU A 34 -21.54 3.36 -4.75
CA LEU A 34 -21.71 3.94 -3.41
C LEU A 34 -22.50 5.26 -3.42
N GLU A 35 -22.55 5.97 -4.55
CA GLU A 35 -23.32 7.21 -4.71
C GLU A 35 -24.81 6.92 -5.01
N ASP A 36 -25.10 5.77 -5.66
CA ASP A 36 -26.46 5.38 -6.09
C ASP A 36 -27.19 4.43 -5.12
N SER A 37 -26.49 3.88 -4.11
CA SER A 37 -27.11 2.92 -3.18
C SER A 37 -26.97 3.37 -1.71
N ASP A 38 -28.12 3.54 -1.05
CA ASP A 38 -28.28 3.77 0.41
C ASP A 38 -27.70 2.60 1.27
N VAL A 39 -27.15 1.59 0.61
CA VAL A 39 -26.60 0.37 1.21
C VAL A 39 -25.13 0.59 1.56
N ASN A 40 -24.94 1.27 2.70
CA ASN A 40 -23.75 1.35 3.57
C ASN A 40 -22.73 2.49 3.36
N LEU A 41 -23.17 3.72 3.62
CA LEU A 41 -22.31 4.78 4.19
C LEU A 41 -21.44 4.27 5.36
N LYS A 42 -21.96 3.35 6.18
CA LYS A 42 -21.19 2.76 7.30
C LYS A 42 -19.97 1.95 6.84
N THR A 43 -20.06 1.22 5.73
CA THR A 43 -18.95 0.41 5.19
C THR A 43 -17.87 1.30 4.59
N SER A 44 -18.25 2.34 3.84
CA SER A 44 -17.27 3.28 3.28
C SER A 44 -16.56 4.08 4.37
N LEU A 45 -17.27 4.46 5.45
CA LEU A 45 -16.68 5.08 6.63
C LEU A 45 -15.78 4.12 7.41
N PHE A 46 -16.16 2.85 7.55
CA PHE A 46 -15.32 1.83 8.18
C PHE A 46 -14.02 1.61 7.40
N LEU A 47 -14.10 1.40 6.08
CA LEU A 47 -12.93 1.27 5.23
C LEU A 47 -12.02 2.48 5.36
N ARG A 48 -12.58 3.70 5.23
CA ARG A 48 -11.85 4.95 5.40
C ARG A 48 -11.13 5.04 6.74
N LYS A 49 -11.81 4.69 7.84
CA LYS A 49 -11.25 4.70 9.19
C LYS A 49 -10.11 3.67 9.30
N THR A 50 -10.29 2.47 8.77
CA THR A 50 -9.26 1.41 8.79
C THR A 50 -8.01 1.83 8.02
N ILE A 51 -8.14 2.34 6.80
CA ILE A 51 -7.01 2.83 5.99
C ILE A 51 -6.28 3.95 6.73
N THR A 52 -7.02 4.90 7.30
CA THR A 52 -6.42 6.03 8.04
C THR A 52 -5.64 5.54 9.27
N SER A 53 -6.16 4.51 9.95
CA SER A 53 -5.48 3.88 11.08
C SER A 53 -4.20 3.17 10.65
N VAL A 54 -4.26 2.34 9.61
CA VAL A 54 -3.10 1.60 9.09
C VAL A 54 -2.05 2.56 8.53
N MET A 55 -2.46 3.64 7.85
CA MET A 55 -1.56 4.66 7.33
C MET A 55 -0.83 5.40 8.46
N SER A 56 -1.54 5.79 9.51
CA SER A 56 -0.94 6.43 10.69
C SER A 56 0.06 5.49 11.38
N LEU A 57 -0.30 4.21 11.52
CA LEU A 57 0.59 3.20 12.13
C LEU A 57 1.83 2.93 11.26
N SER A 58 1.66 2.84 9.94
CA SER A 58 2.76 2.71 8.98
C SER A 58 3.70 3.92 9.03
N PHE A 59 3.16 5.12 9.19
CA PHE A 59 3.95 6.34 9.33
C PHE A 59 4.77 6.36 10.62
N ILE A 60 4.13 6.02 11.75
CA ILE A 60 4.81 5.94 13.05
C ILE A 60 5.91 4.87 13.03
N THR A 61 5.64 3.70 12.45
CA THR A 61 6.64 2.63 12.33
C THR A 61 7.77 3.00 11.37
N GLY A 62 7.48 3.71 10.28
CA GLY A 62 8.53 4.20 9.37
C GLY A 62 9.46 5.21 10.06
N LEU A 63 8.91 6.12 10.84
CA LEU A 63 9.71 7.01 11.70
C LEU A 63 10.53 6.21 12.71
N ALA A 64 9.93 5.20 13.36
CA ALA A 64 10.63 4.35 14.31
C ALA A 64 11.82 3.60 13.66
N VAL A 65 11.68 3.11 12.42
CA VAL A 65 12.78 2.49 11.67
C VAL A 65 13.91 3.50 11.43
N ILE A 66 13.59 4.74 11.04
CA ILE A 66 14.60 5.80 10.82
C ILE A 66 15.31 6.18 12.12
N PHE A 67 14.60 6.32 13.24
CA PHE A 67 15.24 6.63 14.53
C PHE A 67 16.02 5.44 15.10
N SER A 68 15.59 4.22 14.80
CA SER A 68 16.27 2.99 15.21
C SER A 68 17.41 2.59 14.25
N SER A 69 17.63 3.32 13.15
CA SER A 69 18.58 2.96 12.09
C SER A 69 20.07 3.13 12.47
N ASN A 70 20.40 3.03 13.77
CA ASN A 70 21.75 2.69 14.20
C ASN A 70 22.17 1.26 13.77
N ILE A 71 21.27 0.52 13.11
CA ILE A 71 21.53 -0.77 12.47
C ILE A 71 21.93 -0.50 11.00
N PRO A 72 23.23 -0.58 10.65
CA PRO A 72 23.64 -0.41 9.27
C PRO A 72 23.06 -1.53 8.39
N ASN A 73 22.64 -1.16 7.17
CA ASN A 73 22.27 -2.03 6.03
C ASN A 73 20.79 -2.48 5.91
N ASP A 74 19.92 -2.29 6.91
CA ASP A 74 18.51 -2.70 6.83
C ASP A 74 17.76 -2.19 5.57
N PRO A 75 17.84 -0.88 5.19
CA PRO A 75 17.18 -0.37 3.98
C PRO A 75 17.74 -0.96 2.68
N GLU A 76 19.05 -1.25 2.65
CA GLU A 76 19.71 -1.87 1.51
C GLU A 76 19.22 -3.30 1.32
N HIS A 77 19.18 -4.08 2.40
CA HIS A 77 18.65 -5.44 2.39
C HIS A 77 17.16 -5.48 1.97
N LEU A 78 16.34 -4.56 2.48
CA LEU A 78 14.95 -4.42 2.04
C LEU A 78 14.84 -4.16 0.54
N PHE A 79 15.69 -3.28 0.00
CA PHE A 79 15.69 -2.97 -1.42
C PHE A 79 16.17 -4.16 -2.27
N ILE A 80 17.23 -4.86 -1.85
CA ILE A 80 17.72 -6.09 -2.51
C ILE A 80 16.62 -7.15 -2.53
N TRP A 81 15.96 -7.38 -1.39
CA TRP A 81 14.85 -8.33 -1.31
C TRP A 81 13.69 -7.91 -2.23
N PHE A 82 13.31 -6.63 -2.25
CA PHE A 82 12.28 -6.14 -3.15
C PHE A 82 12.63 -6.35 -4.63
N MET A 83 13.89 -6.12 -5.03
CA MET A 83 14.36 -6.39 -6.39
C MET A 83 14.31 -7.89 -6.72
N SER A 84 14.68 -8.75 -5.76
CA SER A 84 14.62 -10.21 -5.93
C SER A 84 13.19 -10.72 -6.11
N LEU A 85 12.20 -10.10 -5.44
CA LEU A 85 10.78 -10.37 -5.66
C LEU A 85 10.34 -10.07 -7.10
N LEU A 86 10.77 -8.93 -7.65
CA LEU A 86 10.44 -8.53 -9.02
C LEU A 86 11.05 -9.47 -10.07
N GLN A 87 12.18 -10.10 -9.75
CA GLN A 87 12.82 -11.12 -10.57
C GLN A 87 12.17 -12.50 -10.43
N PHE A 88 11.10 -12.63 -9.65
CA PHE A 88 10.44 -13.89 -9.32
C PHE A 88 11.36 -14.92 -8.64
N ASN A 89 12.42 -14.46 -7.96
CA ASN A 89 13.35 -15.29 -7.19
C ASN A 89 13.69 -14.60 -5.86
N PRO A 90 12.75 -14.56 -4.90
CA PRO A 90 12.96 -13.80 -3.68
C PRO A 90 14.01 -14.42 -2.77
N ASP A 91 14.98 -13.61 -2.36
CA ASP A 91 16.02 -14.02 -1.44
C ASP A 91 15.52 -13.95 0.01
N MET A 92 15.07 -15.09 0.51
CA MET A 92 14.52 -15.22 1.86
C MET A 92 15.58 -14.99 2.95
N ASN A 93 16.85 -15.21 2.65
CA ASN A 93 17.92 -15.02 3.64
C ASN A 93 18.10 -13.53 3.96
N VAL A 94 17.93 -12.67 2.94
CA VAL A 94 18.06 -11.22 3.10
C VAL A 94 16.97 -10.66 4.01
N ILE A 95 15.71 -11.07 3.83
CA ILE A 95 14.59 -10.57 4.64
C ILE A 95 14.53 -11.19 6.04
N MET A 96 15.07 -12.40 6.23
CA MET A 96 15.13 -13.01 7.56
C MET A 96 16.20 -12.37 8.46
N ASN A 97 17.23 -11.76 7.86
CA ASN A 97 18.35 -11.16 8.59
C ASN A 97 18.16 -9.67 8.94
N ILE A 98 17.09 -9.02 8.48
CA ILE A 98 16.79 -7.64 8.87
C ILE A 98 16.10 -7.55 10.24
N SER A 99 16.15 -6.37 10.85
CA SER A 99 15.47 -6.11 12.12
C SER A 99 13.98 -6.46 12.07
N ILE A 100 13.47 -7.00 13.18
CA ILE A 100 12.04 -7.27 13.36
C ILE A 100 11.19 -6.00 13.17
N LEU A 101 11.73 -4.83 13.52
CA LEU A 101 11.04 -3.55 13.33
C LEU A 101 10.83 -3.25 11.84
N SER A 102 11.86 -3.49 11.03
CA SER A 102 11.84 -3.35 9.57
C SER A 102 10.91 -4.36 8.92
N GLN A 103 10.86 -5.61 9.42
CA GLN A 103 9.90 -6.63 8.98
C GLN A 103 8.45 -6.20 9.26
N VAL A 104 8.15 -5.75 10.48
CA VAL A 104 6.80 -5.28 10.86
C VAL A 104 6.39 -4.08 10.02
N HIS A 105 7.30 -3.11 9.81
CA HIS A 105 7.04 -1.96 8.97
C HIS A 105 6.72 -2.37 7.53
N LEU A 106 7.52 -3.27 6.94
CA LEU A 106 7.29 -3.77 5.58
C LEU A 106 5.93 -4.47 5.46
N PHE A 107 5.57 -5.32 6.43
CA PHE A 107 4.25 -5.96 6.46
C PHE A 107 3.09 -4.94 6.52
N LEU A 108 3.24 -3.89 7.32
CA LEU A 108 2.25 -2.81 7.39
C LEU A 108 2.13 -2.04 6.08
N VAL A 109 3.25 -1.75 5.41
CA VAL A 109 3.27 -1.08 4.10
C VAL A 109 2.58 -1.94 3.05
N LEU A 110 2.89 -3.24 3.01
CA LEU A 110 2.23 -4.21 2.12
C LEU A 110 0.72 -4.30 2.37
N THR A 111 0.31 -4.33 3.64
CA THR A 111 -1.11 -4.29 4.03
C THR A 111 -1.77 -2.97 3.63
N LEU A 112 -1.07 -1.84 3.78
CA LEU A 112 -1.57 -0.53 3.38
C LEU A 112 -1.83 -0.46 1.88
N VAL A 113 -0.89 -0.96 1.07
CA VAL A 113 -1.01 -1.03 -0.40
C VAL A 113 -2.19 -1.92 -0.81
N LEU A 114 -2.35 -3.07 -0.16
CA LEU A 114 -3.51 -3.95 -0.37
C LEU A 114 -4.81 -3.21 -0.09
N LEU A 115 -4.93 -2.58 1.08
CA LEU A 115 -6.13 -1.83 1.47
C LEU A 115 -6.41 -0.68 0.52
N LEU A 116 -5.38 0.05 0.07
CA LEU A 116 -5.49 1.20 -0.82
C LEU A 116 -6.17 0.85 -2.15
N SER A 117 -5.96 -0.37 -2.63
CA SER A 117 -6.53 -0.88 -3.89
C SER A 117 -8.06 -0.90 -3.91
N PHE A 118 -8.69 -0.98 -2.74
CA PHE A 118 -10.15 -0.98 -2.58
C PHE A 118 -10.74 0.40 -2.28
N THR A 119 -10.00 1.48 -2.56
CA THR A 119 -10.34 2.83 -2.10
C THR A 119 -10.35 3.81 -3.25
N LYS A 120 -11.13 4.90 -3.09
CA LYS A 120 -11.12 6.02 -4.05
C LYS A 120 -9.76 6.71 -4.17
N TYR A 121 -8.87 6.54 -3.18
CA TYR A 121 -7.55 7.17 -3.17
C TYR A 121 -6.63 6.65 -4.27
N ILE A 122 -6.82 5.40 -4.71
CA ILE A 122 -5.98 4.80 -5.76
C ILE A 122 -6.12 5.58 -7.08
N SER A 123 -7.32 5.99 -7.46
CA SER A 123 -7.56 6.73 -8.71
C SER A 123 -6.89 8.11 -8.70
N PHE A 124 -6.80 8.75 -7.52
CA PHE A 124 -6.10 10.02 -7.35
C PHE A 124 -4.58 9.86 -7.56
N LEU A 125 -4.00 8.77 -7.06
CA LEU A 125 -2.57 8.49 -7.19
C LEU A 125 -2.14 8.28 -8.65
N PHE A 126 -2.95 7.55 -9.43
CA PHE A 126 -2.61 7.15 -10.80
C PHE A 126 -3.01 8.17 -11.87
N ASN A 127 -4.02 9.02 -11.62
CA ASN A 127 -4.49 10.03 -12.59
C ASN A 127 -4.35 11.48 -12.08
N PRO A 128 -3.13 11.94 -11.68
CA PRO A 128 -2.96 13.29 -11.12
C PRO A 128 -3.32 14.39 -12.13
N HIS A 129 -3.11 14.12 -13.43
CA HIS A 129 -3.39 15.06 -14.53
C HIS A 129 -4.87 15.47 -14.61
N ARG A 130 -5.82 14.57 -14.31
CA ARG A 130 -7.26 14.90 -14.32
C ARG A 130 -7.60 15.94 -13.27
N TYR A 131 -6.97 15.86 -12.10
CA TYR A 131 -7.19 16.79 -11.00
C TYR A 131 -6.60 18.17 -11.30
N ILE A 132 -5.37 18.21 -11.83
CA ILE A 132 -4.71 19.46 -12.23
C ILE A 132 -5.53 20.15 -13.33
N LYS A 133 -5.99 19.40 -14.35
CA LYS A 133 -6.85 19.93 -15.43
C LYS A 133 -8.16 20.52 -14.88
N PHE A 134 -8.81 19.84 -13.95
CA PHE A 134 -10.04 20.34 -13.31
C PHE A 134 -9.81 21.66 -12.59
N GLN A 135 -8.72 21.78 -11.82
CA GLN A 135 -8.38 23.02 -11.13
C GLN A 135 -8.06 24.17 -12.09
N LEU A 136 -7.32 23.90 -13.17
CA LEU A 136 -6.96 24.90 -14.18
C LEU A 136 -8.20 25.43 -14.92
N VAL A 137 -9.09 24.54 -15.38
CA VAL A 137 -10.34 24.94 -16.07
C VAL A 137 -11.24 25.76 -15.14
N LYS A 138 -11.36 25.36 -13.87
CA LYS A 138 -12.13 26.12 -12.87
C LYS A 138 -11.57 27.53 -12.63
N LYS A 139 -10.24 27.70 -12.70
CA LYS A 139 -9.58 28.99 -12.55
C LYS A 139 -9.80 29.89 -13.77
N ILE A 140 -9.79 29.32 -14.98
CA ILE A 140 -10.05 30.04 -16.25
C ILE A 140 -11.49 30.53 -16.32
N ASN A 141 -12.48 29.70 -15.97
CA ASN A 141 -13.91 30.09 -15.99
C ASN A 141 -14.31 31.09 -14.90
N LYS A 142 -13.40 31.49 -14.02
CA LYS A 142 -13.64 32.46 -12.94
C LYS A 142 -13.01 33.84 -13.22
N LEU A 143 -12.30 33.98 -14.35
CA LEU A 143 -11.77 35.21 -14.93
C LEU A 143 -12.67 35.66 -16.08
#